data_AF-A0A920NBR8-F1
#
_entry.id   AF-A0A920NBR8-F1
#
_cell.length_a   1.000
_cell.length_b   1.000
_cell.length_c   1.000
_cell.angle_alpha   90.00
_cell.angle_beta   90.00
_cell.angle_gamma   90.00
#
_symmetry.space_group_name_H-M   'P 1'
#
loop_
_entity.id
_entity.type
_entity.pdbx_description
1 polymer ?
#
loop_
_entity_poly.entity_id
_entity_poly.type
_entity_poly.pdbx_seq_one_letter_code
_entity_poly.pdbx_strand_id
1 'polypeptide(L)'
;MGISSVCKLPDLAYAMVSNLKVIIDSLDEVGITKSIGGVETEFTRWVNAFAIYSTSEFSHVDGLNEEGLPTESESNEYQNFFSDQIVISRIGERSAERVMESVESVLEVLQQEVTKGILIPRIKGHLELKLLILKNSMVDHTDLMFKFGNYDLGNCSMQDCLPELNSPSESESREGWLSEWLEENKVV
;
A
#
# COMPACT_ATOMS: atom_id res chain seq x y z
N MET A 1 9.93 -7.57 30.21
CA MET A 1 8.62 -7.35 29.58
C MET A 1 8.90 -7.09 28.11
N GLY A 2 8.73 -8.10 27.26
CA GLY A 2 8.94 -7.96 25.82
C GLY A 2 7.78 -7.18 25.22
N ILE A 3 8.07 -6.09 24.51
CA ILE A 3 7.08 -5.37 23.72
C ILE A 3 6.76 -6.30 22.55
N SER A 4 5.64 -7.03 22.63
CA SER A 4 5.10 -7.75 21.47
C SER A 4 4.80 -6.70 20.41
N SER A 5 5.48 -6.82 19.29
CA SER A 5 5.61 -5.79 18.28
C SER A 5 4.73 -6.21 17.10
N VAL A 6 3.59 -5.55 16.94
CA VAL A 6 2.59 -5.91 15.94
C VAL A 6 3.05 -5.39 14.57
N CYS A 7 2.90 -6.20 13.53
CA CYS A 7 3.14 -5.80 12.14
C CYS A 7 2.36 -4.53 11.77
N LYS A 8 3.04 -3.53 11.16
CA LYS A 8 2.46 -2.25 10.73
C LYS A 8 1.96 -2.23 9.27
N LEU A 9 2.12 -3.33 8.52
CA LEU A 9 1.61 -3.41 7.14
C LEU A 9 0.11 -3.14 7.03
N PRO A 10 -0.76 -3.64 7.94
CA PRO A 10 -2.18 -3.30 7.90
C PRO A 10 -2.41 -1.80 8.09
N ASP A 11 -1.72 -1.17 9.06
CA ASP A 11 -1.84 0.26 9.32
C ASP A 11 -1.44 1.09 8.09
N LEU A 12 -0.37 0.69 7.41
CA LEU A 12 0.09 1.34 6.18
C LEU A 12 -0.95 1.17 5.06
N ALA A 13 -1.47 -0.03 4.84
CA ALA A 13 -2.51 -0.28 3.83
C ALA A 13 -3.79 0.54 4.09
N TYR A 14 -4.23 0.64 5.34
CA TYR A 14 -5.39 1.47 5.71
C TYR A 14 -5.10 2.96 5.53
N ALA A 15 -3.91 3.44 5.90
CA ALA A 15 -3.50 4.82 5.68
C ALA A 15 -3.46 5.16 4.18
N MET A 16 -3.01 4.23 3.34
CA MET A 16 -3.06 4.37 1.89
C MET A 16 -4.49 4.53 1.35
N VAL A 17 -5.44 3.69 1.79
CA VAL A 17 -6.85 3.82 1.40
C VAL A 17 -7.44 5.16 1.87
N SER A 18 -7.10 5.57 3.09
CA SER A 18 -7.54 6.83 3.69
C SER A 18 -7.01 8.04 2.90
N ASN A 19 -5.71 8.07 2.61
CA ASN A 19 -5.07 9.16 1.88
C ASN A 19 -5.63 9.34 0.47
N LEU A 20 -5.98 8.27 -0.25
CA LEU A 20 -6.66 8.40 -1.55
C LEU A 20 -7.99 9.15 -1.45
N LYS A 21 -8.74 8.98 -0.35
CA LYS A 21 -9.95 9.78 -0.10
C LYS A 21 -9.60 11.26 0.06
N VAL A 22 -8.55 11.57 0.82
CA VAL A 22 -8.08 12.95 1.01
C VAL A 22 -7.64 13.58 -0.32
N ILE A 23 -6.96 12.82 -1.18
CA ILE A 23 -6.57 13.27 -2.52
C ILE A 23 -7.80 13.56 -3.38
N ILE A 24 -8.80 12.67 -3.39
CA ILE A 24 -10.05 12.86 -4.11
C ILE A 24 -10.77 14.11 -3.63
N ASP A 25 -10.97 14.25 -2.31
CA ASP A 25 -11.66 15.40 -1.71
C ASP A 25 -10.90 16.71 -2.00
N SER A 26 -9.56 16.65 -2.11
CA SER A 26 -8.72 17.80 -2.46
C SER A 26 -8.96 18.33 -3.88
N LEU A 27 -9.55 17.54 -4.80
CA LEU A 27 -9.90 18.01 -6.14
C LEU A 27 -11.01 19.08 -6.14
N ASP A 28 -11.88 19.09 -5.12
CA ASP A 28 -12.87 20.14 -4.92
C ASP A 28 -12.25 21.49 -4.55
N GLU A 29 -11.08 21.46 -3.94
CA GLU A 29 -10.35 22.64 -3.47
C GLU A 29 -9.38 23.23 -4.51
N VAL A 30 -9.16 22.53 -5.63
CA VAL A 30 -8.23 22.97 -6.68
C VAL A 30 -8.73 24.26 -7.35
N GLY A 31 -7.89 25.29 -7.33
CA GLY A 31 -8.22 26.62 -7.83
C GLY A 31 -8.93 27.52 -6.82
N ILE A 32 -9.21 27.02 -5.60
CA ILE A 32 -9.74 27.78 -4.46
C ILE A 32 -8.66 27.93 -3.39
N THR A 33 -8.28 26.82 -2.76
CA THR A 33 -7.30 26.75 -1.66
C THR A 33 -6.11 25.86 -1.99
N LYS A 34 -6.24 24.95 -2.96
CA LYS A 34 -5.18 24.02 -3.40
C LYS A 34 -4.80 24.25 -4.86
N SER A 35 -3.57 23.88 -5.20
CA SER A 35 -3.11 23.77 -6.58
C SER A 35 -3.14 22.32 -7.03
N ILE A 36 -3.24 22.11 -8.33
CA ILE A 36 -3.15 20.75 -8.89
C ILE A 36 -1.76 20.14 -8.68
N GLY A 37 -0.70 20.95 -8.65
CA GLY A 37 0.64 20.48 -8.28
C GLY A 37 0.73 19.98 -6.83
N GLY A 38 -0.09 20.50 -5.92
CA GLY A 38 -0.23 19.96 -4.57
C GLY A 38 -0.83 18.56 -4.58
N VAL A 39 -1.89 18.34 -5.37
CA VAL A 39 -2.52 17.02 -5.55
C VAL A 39 -1.55 16.03 -6.21
N GLU A 40 -0.80 16.45 -7.24
CA GLU A 40 0.24 15.63 -7.87
C GLU A 40 1.34 15.22 -6.88
N THR A 41 1.73 16.15 -6.00
CA THR A 41 2.74 15.89 -4.96
C THR A 41 2.24 14.86 -3.95
N GLU A 42 1.02 15.02 -3.45
CA GLU A 42 0.40 14.06 -2.53
C GLU A 42 0.21 12.69 -3.18
N PHE A 43 -0.23 12.66 -4.44
CA PHE A 43 -0.34 11.43 -5.19
C PHE A 43 1.02 10.73 -5.40
N THR A 44 2.07 11.49 -5.67
CA THR A 44 3.43 10.94 -5.80
C THR A 44 3.93 10.34 -4.48
N ARG A 45 3.64 11.01 -3.36
CA ARG A 45 3.94 10.48 -2.01
C ARG A 45 3.20 9.16 -1.77
N TRP A 46 1.93 9.09 -2.15
CA TRP A 46 1.14 7.87 -2.09
C TRP A 46 1.75 6.72 -2.91
N VAL A 47 2.20 6.99 -4.15
CA VAL A 47 2.86 5.99 -5.01
C VAL A 47 4.16 5.49 -4.39
N ASN A 48 4.97 6.38 -3.80
CA ASN A 48 6.19 5.99 -3.10
C ASN A 48 5.87 5.12 -1.87
N ALA A 49 4.84 5.47 -1.11
CA ALA A 49 4.39 4.66 0.02
C ALA A 49 3.90 3.27 -0.45
N PHE A 50 3.22 3.19 -1.60
CA PHE A 50 2.79 1.93 -2.19
C PHE A 50 3.97 1.04 -2.57
N ALA A 51 5.01 1.61 -3.19
CA ALA A 51 6.19 0.85 -3.58
C ALA A 51 6.91 0.25 -2.37
N ILE A 52 7.00 1.00 -1.27
CA ILE A 52 7.55 0.50 0.00
C ILE A 52 6.65 -0.60 0.56
N TYR A 53 5.34 -0.33 0.66
CA TYR A 53 4.34 -1.30 1.12
C TYR A 53 4.42 -2.63 0.35
N SER A 54 4.42 -2.59 -0.97
CA SER A 54 4.44 -3.78 -1.82
C SER A 54 5.75 -4.55 -1.70
N THR A 55 6.88 -3.87 -1.52
CA THR A 55 8.18 -4.52 -1.26
C THR A 55 8.15 -5.25 0.08
N SER A 56 7.68 -4.59 1.13
CA SER A 56 7.58 -5.18 2.47
C SER A 56 6.55 -6.32 2.53
N GLU A 57 5.43 -6.19 1.82
CA GLU A 57 4.43 -7.24 1.66
C GLU A 57 5.02 -8.46 0.96
N PHE A 58 5.72 -8.29 -0.16
CA PHE A 58 6.41 -9.38 -0.85
C PHE A 58 7.42 -10.10 0.06
N SER A 59 8.28 -9.34 0.76
CA SER A 59 9.24 -9.92 1.71
C SER A 59 8.55 -10.68 2.86
N HIS A 60 7.37 -10.22 3.30
CA HIS A 60 6.58 -10.92 4.30
C HIS A 60 6.01 -12.24 3.78
N VAL A 61 5.57 -12.28 2.51
CA VAL A 61 5.12 -13.53 1.88
C VAL A 61 6.28 -14.49 1.66
N ASP A 62 7.43 -13.99 1.23
CA ASP A 62 8.60 -14.81 0.86
C ASP A 62 9.36 -15.34 2.09
N GLY A 63 9.50 -14.55 3.15
CA GLY A 63 10.11 -14.98 4.40
C GLY A 63 9.36 -16.14 5.08
N LEU A 64 8.03 -16.18 4.93
CA LEU A 64 7.21 -17.33 5.36
C LEU A 64 7.48 -18.59 4.54
N ASN A 65 7.95 -18.48 3.29
CA ASN A 65 8.31 -19.61 2.44
C ASN A 65 9.72 -20.16 2.77
N GLU A 66 10.64 -19.32 3.23
CA GLU A 66 12.04 -19.72 3.50
C GLU A 66 12.26 -20.31 4.91
N GLU A 67 11.57 -19.84 5.96
CA GLU A 67 11.78 -20.34 7.34
C GLU A 67 11.12 -21.71 7.62
N GLY A 68 10.50 -22.33 6.62
CA GLY A 68 9.64 -23.51 6.78
C GLY A 68 9.93 -24.68 5.83
N LEU A 69 11.20 -25.02 5.57
CA LEU A 69 11.56 -26.30 4.93
C LEU A 69 12.00 -27.33 5.98
N PRO A 70 11.07 -28.10 6.60
CA PRO A 70 11.45 -29.33 7.27
C PRO A 70 11.88 -30.35 6.21
N THR A 71 13.11 -30.83 6.38
CA THR A 71 13.58 -32.09 5.81
C THR A 71 12.58 -33.21 6.09
N GLU A 72 11.98 -33.71 5.02
CA GLU A 72 11.43 -35.07 4.88
C GLU A 72 10.68 -35.63 6.10
N SER A 73 9.38 -35.33 6.27
CA SER A 73 8.36 -36.30 6.74
C SER A 73 7.05 -35.68 7.28
N GLU A 74 6.33 -34.79 6.58
CA GLU A 74 5.06 -34.29 7.14
C GLU A 74 3.86 -34.30 6.17
N SER A 75 2.71 -34.58 6.76
CA SER A 75 1.40 -34.99 6.21
C SER A 75 0.84 -34.21 5.00
N ASN A 76 -0.14 -34.79 4.30
CA ASN A 76 -0.90 -34.14 3.21
C ASN A 76 -1.45 -32.74 3.55
N GLU A 77 -1.71 -32.44 4.83
CA GLU A 77 -2.18 -31.12 5.28
C GLU A 77 -1.10 -30.04 5.13
N TYR A 78 0.18 -30.36 5.34
CA TYR A 78 1.30 -29.44 5.15
C TYR A 78 1.56 -29.13 3.67
N GLN A 79 1.44 -30.13 2.79
CA GLN A 79 1.55 -29.90 1.35
C GLN A 79 0.39 -29.04 0.82
N ASN A 80 -0.82 -29.23 1.35
CA ASN A 80 -1.97 -28.39 1.01
C ASN A 80 -1.75 -26.94 1.50
N PHE A 81 -1.25 -26.75 2.73
CA PHE A 81 -0.92 -25.43 3.26
C PHE A 81 0.12 -24.69 2.39
N PHE A 82 1.21 -25.36 2.01
CA PHE A 82 2.22 -24.79 1.10
C PHE A 82 1.65 -24.45 -0.28
N SER A 83 0.79 -25.31 -0.82
CA SER A 83 0.11 -25.07 -2.10
C SER A 83 -0.84 -23.87 -2.01
N ASP A 84 -1.58 -23.73 -0.92
CA ASP A 84 -2.49 -22.61 -0.68
C ASP A 84 -1.71 -21.29 -0.52
N GLN A 85 -0.54 -21.32 0.13
CA GLN A 85 0.33 -20.14 0.29
C GLN A 85 0.90 -19.64 -1.04
N ILE A 86 1.33 -20.55 -1.93
CA ILE A 86 1.77 -20.21 -3.30
C ILE A 86 0.63 -19.58 -4.11
N VAL A 87 -0.60 -20.10 -3.95
CA VAL A 87 -1.78 -19.55 -4.62
C VAL A 87 -2.08 -18.15 -4.09
N ILE A 88 -2.08 -17.94 -2.77
CA ILE A 88 -2.32 -16.64 -2.14
C ILE A 88 -1.25 -15.63 -2.59
N SER A 89 0.04 -16.00 -2.60
CA SER A 89 1.15 -15.17 -3.09
C SER A 89 0.91 -14.69 -4.52
N ARG A 90 0.58 -15.58 -5.45
CA ARG A 90 0.30 -15.22 -6.85
C ARG A 90 -0.94 -14.34 -7.02
N ILE A 91 -1.96 -14.55 -6.19
CA ILE A 91 -3.15 -13.69 -6.20
C ILE A 91 -2.80 -12.31 -5.64
N GLY A 92 -1.96 -12.24 -4.59
CA GLY A 92 -1.41 -11.01 -4.01
C GLY A 92 -0.63 -10.20 -5.04
N GLU A 93 0.35 -10.82 -5.72
CA GLU A 93 1.13 -10.21 -6.81
C GLU A 93 0.22 -9.63 -7.90
N ARG A 94 -0.71 -10.44 -8.41
CA ARG A 94 -1.65 -9.98 -9.44
C ARG A 94 -2.57 -8.86 -8.95
N SER A 95 -2.89 -8.85 -7.66
CA SER A 95 -3.67 -7.78 -7.06
C SER A 95 -2.86 -6.49 -6.96
N ALA A 96 -1.57 -6.57 -6.61
CA ALA A 96 -0.67 -5.41 -6.59
C ALA A 96 -0.45 -4.84 -8.01
N GLU A 97 -0.33 -5.70 -9.03
CA GLU A 97 -0.26 -5.28 -10.43
C GLU A 97 -1.48 -4.43 -10.83
N ARG A 98 -2.70 -4.83 -10.45
CA ARG A 98 -3.92 -4.05 -10.72
C ARG A 98 -3.94 -2.69 -10.04
N VAL A 99 -3.38 -2.59 -8.84
CA VAL A 99 -3.20 -1.30 -8.17
C VAL A 99 -2.26 -0.43 -9.00
N MET A 100 -1.14 -0.99 -9.49
CA MET A 100 -0.19 -0.26 -10.33
C MET A 100 -0.77 0.15 -11.69
N GLU A 101 -1.53 -0.70 -12.37
CA GLU A 101 -2.27 -0.35 -13.59
C GLU A 101 -3.23 0.83 -13.35
N SER A 102 -3.85 0.87 -12.16
CA SER A 102 -4.72 1.97 -11.75
C SER A 102 -3.92 3.26 -11.46
N VAL A 103 -2.72 3.15 -10.89
CA VAL A 103 -1.78 4.26 -10.71
C VAL A 103 -1.38 4.86 -12.05
N GLU A 104 -0.97 4.02 -13.00
CA GLU A 104 -0.62 4.45 -14.36
C GLU A 104 -1.77 5.23 -15.01
N SER A 105 -3.00 4.71 -14.89
CA SER A 105 -4.20 5.39 -15.40
C SER A 105 -4.43 6.78 -14.77
N VAL A 106 -4.08 6.98 -13.50
CA VAL A 106 -4.17 8.31 -12.85
C VAL A 106 -3.06 9.24 -13.37
N LEU A 107 -1.83 8.73 -13.47
CA LEU A 107 -0.69 9.48 -13.99
C LEU A 107 -0.91 9.93 -15.44
N GLU A 108 -1.52 9.10 -16.27
CA GLU A 108 -1.88 9.48 -17.64
C GLU A 108 -2.79 10.71 -17.67
N VAL A 109 -3.83 10.76 -16.84
CA VAL A 109 -4.72 11.93 -16.77
C VAL A 109 -3.97 13.15 -16.27
N LEU A 110 -3.18 13.02 -15.19
CA LEU A 110 -2.38 14.12 -14.66
C LEU A 110 -1.42 14.69 -15.71
N GLN A 111 -0.67 13.83 -16.41
CA GLN A 111 0.34 14.25 -17.37
C GLN A 111 -0.26 14.75 -18.70
N GLN A 112 -1.27 14.07 -19.23
CA GLN A 112 -1.78 14.36 -20.57
C GLN A 112 -2.84 15.46 -20.55
N GLU A 113 -3.64 15.54 -19.48
CA GLU A 113 -4.80 16.43 -19.42
C GLU A 113 -4.55 17.67 -18.52
N VAL A 114 -3.65 17.59 -17.54
CA VAL A 114 -3.38 18.69 -16.59
C VAL A 114 -2.11 19.51 -16.91
N THR A 115 -1.58 19.39 -18.13
CA THR A 115 -0.28 19.94 -18.58
C THR A 115 -0.10 21.46 -18.49
N LYS A 116 -1.11 22.22 -18.02
CA LYS A 116 -1.06 23.68 -17.83
C LYS A 116 -1.45 24.15 -16.44
N GLY A 117 -1.55 23.24 -15.47
CA GLY A 117 -1.90 23.59 -14.08
C GLY A 117 -3.36 24.03 -13.87
N ILE A 118 -4.21 23.91 -14.90
CA ILE A 118 -5.63 24.26 -14.85
C ILE A 118 -6.46 22.99 -14.86
N LEU A 119 -7.19 22.76 -13.77
CA LEU A 119 -8.13 21.66 -13.66
C LEU A 119 -9.53 22.12 -14.12
N ILE A 120 -9.89 21.84 -15.37
CA ILE A 120 -11.24 22.10 -15.87
C ILE A 120 -12.22 21.00 -15.42
N PRO A 121 -13.53 21.27 -15.29
CA PRO A 121 -14.49 20.31 -14.72
C PRO A 121 -14.51 18.93 -15.39
N ARG A 122 -14.31 18.86 -16.71
CA ARG A 122 -14.25 17.60 -17.43
C ARG A 122 -13.06 16.74 -17.01
N ILE A 123 -11.89 17.36 -16.91
CA ILE A 123 -10.63 16.69 -16.53
C ILE A 123 -10.68 16.31 -15.05
N LYS A 124 -11.28 17.17 -14.22
CA LYS A 124 -11.59 16.85 -12.82
C LYS A 124 -12.41 15.56 -12.70
N GLY A 125 -13.53 15.47 -13.42
CA GLY A 125 -14.38 14.26 -13.36
C GLY A 125 -13.67 13.00 -13.87
N HIS A 126 -12.80 13.13 -14.88
CA HIS A 126 -11.95 12.01 -15.32
C HIS A 126 -10.96 11.58 -14.23
N LEU A 127 -10.26 12.55 -13.62
CA LEU A 127 -9.28 12.29 -12.56
C LEU A 127 -9.93 11.68 -11.32
N GLU A 128 -11.07 12.20 -10.90
CA GLU A 128 -11.89 11.64 -9.81
C GLU A 128 -12.25 10.18 -10.07
N LEU A 129 -12.73 9.87 -11.28
CA LEU A 129 -13.07 8.50 -11.65
C LEU A 129 -11.85 7.58 -11.57
N LYS A 130 -10.69 8.01 -12.07
CA LYS A 130 -9.45 7.21 -12.01
C LYS A 130 -8.96 7.00 -10.58
N LEU A 131 -9.00 8.03 -9.74
CA LEU A 131 -8.65 7.93 -8.32
C LEU A 131 -9.63 7.03 -7.55
N LEU A 132 -10.93 7.07 -7.86
CA LEU A 132 -11.93 6.16 -7.28
C LEU A 132 -11.66 4.71 -7.66
N ILE A 133 -11.31 4.45 -8.92
CA ILE A 133 -10.92 3.10 -9.38
C ILE A 133 -9.68 2.64 -8.62
N LEU A 134 -8.63 3.47 -8.54
CA LEU A 134 -7.43 3.16 -7.77
C LEU A 134 -7.73 2.86 -6.30
N LYS A 135 -8.58 3.66 -5.67
CA LYS A 135 -9.00 3.44 -4.29
C LYS A 135 -9.69 2.09 -4.11
N ASN A 136 -10.59 1.73 -5.01
CA ASN A 136 -11.24 0.43 -4.96
C ASN A 136 -10.24 -0.72 -5.16
N SER A 137 -9.32 -0.59 -6.13
CA SER A 137 -8.24 -1.57 -6.32
C SER A 137 -7.39 -1.75 -5.06
N MET A 138 -7.07 -0.65 -4.36
CA MET A 138 -6.31 -0.71 -3.11
C MET A 138 -7.12 -1.35 -1.97
N VAL A 139 -8.42 -1.05 -1.86
CA VAL A 139 -9.32 -1.70 -0.88
C VAL A 139 -9.40 -3.20 -1.15
N ASP A 140 -9.62 -3.61 -2.40
CA ASP A 140 -9.71 -5.01 -2.79
C ASP A 140 -8.39 -5.75 -2.47
N HIS A 141 -7.25 -5.12 -2.77
CA HIS A 141 -5.94 -5.67 -2.41
C HIS A 141 -5.76 -5.79 -0.89
N THR A 142 -6.08 -4.75 -0.13
CA THR A 142 -5.99 -4.77 1.35
C THR A 142 -6.88 -5.87 1.95
N ASP A 143 -8.10 -6.03 1.44
CA ASP A 143 -9.04 -7.05 1.89
C ASP A 143 -8.55 -8.46 1.54
N LEU A 144 -8.04 -8.65 0.32
CA LEU A 144 -7.40 -9.90 -0.09
C LEU A 144 -6.28 -10.29 0.89
N MET A 145 -5.38 -9.35 1.17
CA MET A 145 -4.23 -9.60 2.02
C MET A 145 -4.65 -9.87 3.46
N PHE A 146 -5.41 -8.98 4.09
CA PHE A 146 -5.60 -9.07 5.55
C PHE A 146 -6.89 -9.76 6.00
N LYS A 147 -7.93 -9.83 5.16
CA LYS A 147 -9.19 -10.48 5.52
C LYS A 147 -9.31 -11.90 4.98
N PHE A 148 -8.75 -12.16 3.81
CA PHE A 148 -8.86 -13.47 3.14
C PHE A 148 -7.56 -14.28 3.17
N GLY A 149 -6.41 -13.63 3.13
CA GLY A 149 -5.10 -14.29 3.08
C GLY A 149 -4.68 -15.01 4.36
N ASN A 150 -5.40 -14.83 5.47
CA ASN A 150 -5.11 -15.46 6.75
C ASN A 150 -3.63 -15.33 7.15
N TYR A 151 -3.00 -14.20 6.81
CA TYR A 151 -1.62 -13.91 7.20
C TYR A 151 -1.57 -13.86 8.71
N ASP A 152 -0.85 -14.80 9.33
CA ASP A 152 -0.61 -14.79 10.77
C ASP A 152 0.41 -13.69 11.10
N LEU A 153 -0.09 -12.45 11.12
CA LEU A 153 0.65 -11.24 11.48
C LEU A 153 1.17 -11.29 12.94
N GLY A 154 0.74 -12.28 13.74
CA GLY A 154 1.16 -12.49 15.11
C GLY A 154 2.56 -13.11 15.25
N ASN A 155 3.07 -13.77 14.21
CA ASN A 155 4.38 -14.43 14.20
C ASN A 155 5.46 -13.72 13.37
N CYS A 156 5.16 -12.56 12.77
CA CYS A 156 6.18 -11.78 12.06
C CYS A 156 7.20 -11.23 13.06
N SER A 157 8.48 -11.54 12.87
CA SER A 157 9.55 -10.86 13.61
C SER A 157 9.53 -9.39 13.20
N MET A 158 9.64 -8.48 14.18
CA MET A 158 9.58 -7.02 13.96
C MET A 158 10.61 -6.53 12.91
N GLN A 159 11.64 -7.33 12.61
CA GLN A 159 12.67 -7.03 11.62
C GLN A 159 12.19 -7.22 10.18
N ASP A 160 11.12 -7.99 9.94
CA ASP A 160 10.76 -8.43 8.59
C ASP A 160 9.58 -7.66 7.99
N CYS A 161 8.70 -7.13 8.85
CA CYS A 161 7.44 -6.54 8.40
C CYS A 161 7.52 -5.09 7.92
N LEU A 162 8.55 -4.33 8.30
CA LEU A 162 8.89 -2.93 7.93
C LEU A 162 10.02 -2.47 8.86
N PRO A 163 11.26 -3.00 8.72
CA PRO A 163 12.38 -2.63 9.59
C PRO A 163 12.62 -1.11 9.64
N GLU A 164 12.22 -0.39 8.59
CA GLU A 164 12.33 1.06 8.45
C GLU A 164 11.41 1.84 9.41
N LEU A 165 10.26 1.29 9.79
CA LEU A 165 9.30 1.90 10.74
C LEU A 165 9.55 1.52 12.20
N ASN A 166 10.52 0.64 12.46
CA ASN A 166 10.86 0.11 13.78
C ASN A 166 12.17 0.67 14.35
N SER A 167 12.88 1.48 13.55
CA SER A 167 14.07 2.20 13.98
C SER A 167 13.66 3.50 14.70
N PRO A 168 14.14 3.78 15.93
CA PRO A 168 13.87 5.04 16.60
C PRO A 168 14.42 6.17 15.73
N SER A 169 13.62 7.21 15.58
CA SER A 169 13.91 8.46 14.89
C SER A 169 15.24 9.09 15.35
N GLU A 170 16.36 8.64 14.80
CA GLU A 170 17.52 9.49 14.62
C GLU A 170 17.41 10.05 13.20
N SER A 171 17.05 11.33 13.17
CA SER A 171 16.94 12.22 12.01
C SER A 171 17.90 11.88 10.87
N GLU A 172 17.37 11.88 9.63
CA GLU A 172 18.06 11.80 8.31
C GLU A 172 18.06 10.45 7.56
N SER A 173 17.24 9.45 7.90
CA SER A 173 17.01 8.32 6.97
C SER A 173 16.10 8.71 5.80
N ARG A 174 16.27 8.08 4.62
CA ARG A 174 15.47 8.32 3.40
C ARG A 174 13.98 8.02 3.60
N GLU A 175 13.61 7.27 4.63
CA GLU A 175 12.26 6.78 4.88
C GLU A 175 11.60 7.36 6.15
N GLY A 176 12.25 8.28 6.89
CA GLY A 176 11.65 8.91 8.08
C GLY A 176 10.33 9.64 7.80
N TRP A 177 10.16 10.12 6.57
CA TRP A 177 8.92 10.72 6.09
C TRP A 177 7.74 9.73 6.07
N LEU A 178 7.97 8.41 5.92
CA LEU A 178 6.89 7.42 5.88
C LEU A 178 6.24 7.24 7.24
N SER A 179 7.01 7.37 8.32
CA SER A 179 6.47 7.34 9.69
C SER A 179 5.56 8.55 9.95
N GLU A 180 6.02 9.74 9.58
CA GLU A 180 5.23 10.98 9.68
C GLU A 180 3.97 10.89 8.80
N TRP A 181 4.13 10.46 7.55
CA TRP A 181 3.03 10.28 6.61
C TRP A 181 2.02 9.24 7.11
N LEU A 182 2.48 8.16 7.73
CA LEU A 182 1.59 7.17 8.35
C LEU A 182 0.76 7.84 9.46
N GLU A 183 1.40 8.54 10.41
CA GLU A 183 0.68 9.24 11.50
C GLU A 183 -0.34 10.27 10.96
N GLU A 184 0.00 11.01 9.91
CA GLU A 184 -0.89 11.98 9.26
C GLU A 184 -2.12 11.33 8.61
N ASN A 185 -2.01 10.07 8.19
CA ASN A 185 -3.03 9.37 7.42
C ASN A 185 -3.71 8.21 8.17
N LYS A 186 -3.40 8.02 9.46
CA LYS A 186 -4.08 7.04 10.31
C LYS A 186 -5.58 7.29 10.33
N VAL A 187 -6.35 6.21 10.17
CA VAL A 187 -7.79 6.24 10.35
C VAL A 187 -8.07 6.33 11.85
N VAL A 188 -8.65 7.45 12.31
CA VAL A 188 -9.23 7.58 13.67
C VAL A 188 -10.61 6.95 13.73
#